data_AF-A0A8M1KJL3-F1
#
_entry.id   AF-A0A8M1KJL3-F1
#
_cell.length_a   1.000
_cell.length_b   1.000
_cell.length_c   1.000
_cell.angle_alpha   90.00
_cell.angle_beta   90.00
_cell.angle_gamma   90.00
#
_symmetry.space_group_name_H-M   'P 1'
#
loop_
_entity.id
_entity.type
_entity.pdbx_description
1 polymer ?
#
loop_
_entity_poly.entity_id
_entity_poly.type
_entity_poly.pdbx_seq_one_letter_code
_entity_poly.pdbx_strand_id
1 'polypeptide(L)'
;LLLCVSHLGVSGLVFFFFTKTVCSPQDVYDKLDYLSSLGKTQTAAVQRDADIGVAEAERDAGIREAECKKEMMDIKFQADTKMADSKRELELQKASFNQEVNTKKAEAELAYVLQAAKEQQKIRLEEIEIEVVQRKKQITIEEREIDRTEKELIATVKRPAEAEAYKIQQLAEGDKMKKVLTAQAEAEKIRKIGEAEAGSIEAIGKAEAMRMRLKAEAYQQYGEAAKVALVLEALPKIASKVAAPLARTSEIVILSGDNSRVTGEVNRLLAELPVSINALTGVDLTKIPLLRKMTDAQA
;
A
#
# COMPACT_ATOMS: atom_id res chain seq x y z
N LEU A 1 -111.08 58.57 106.01
CA LEU A 1 -111.04 57.16 105.56
C LEU A 1 -109.60 56.70 105.70
N LEU A 2 -109.27 55.80 106.64
CA LEU A 2 -109.20 54.32 106.45
C LEU A 2 -108.11 53.94 105.41
N LEU A 3 -107.11 53.06 105.60
CA LEU A 3 -106.71 52.02 106.60
C LEU A 3 -105.18 51.73 106.40
N CYS A 4 -104.34 51.14 107.27
CA CYS A 4 -104.40 50.72 108.69
C CYS A 4 -102.97 50.49 109.30
N VAL A 5 -102.88 50.40 110.64
CA VAL A 5 -102.08 49.47 111.52
C VAL A 5 -100.73 48.91 111.00
N SER A 6 -99.60 49.08 111.70
CA SER A 6 -99.30 48.52 113.04
C SER A 6 -98.36 49.43 113.86
N HIS A 7 -98.68 49.82 115.10
CA HIS A 7 -98.36 49.14 116.39
C HIS A 7 -96.87 48.79 116.56
N LEU A 8 -96.18 49.08 117.68
CA LEU A 8 -96.59 49.32 119.09
C LEU A 8 -95.47 50.14 119.81
N GLY A 9 -95.74 50.92 120.88
CA GLY A 9 -94.64 51.49 121.71
C GLY A 9 -94.85 52.86 122.37
N VAL A 10 -95.75 52.95 123.34
CA VAL A 10 -95.88 54.02 124.38
C VAL A 10 -94.47 54.39 124.93
N SER A 11 -94.10 55.63 125.27
CA SER A 11 -94.81 56.55 126.19
C SER A 11 -94.19 57.95 126.33
N GLY A 12 -95.06 58.96 126.39
CA GLY A 12 -94.98 60.17 127.24
C GLY A 12 -93.74 61.07 127.25
N LEU A 13 -93.85 62.29 126.68
CA LEU A 13 -93.81 63.53 127.47
C LEU A 13 -94.38 64.72 126.68
N VAL A 14 -94.90 65.73 127.39
CA VAL A 14 -95.47 66.95 126.78
C VAL A 14 -94.34 67.87 126.31
N PHE A 15 -94.31 68.22 125.03
CA PHE A 15 -93.49 69.31 124.49
C PHE A 15 -94.38 70.34 123.78
N PHE A 16 -94.25 71.61 124.20
CA PHE A 16 -95.09 72.71 123.75
C PHE A 16 -94.66 73.17 122.34
N PHE A 17 -95.34 72.68 121.30
CA PHE A 17 -95.02 73.05 119.91
C PHE A 17 -95.78 74.31 119.48
N PHE A 18 -95.09 75.45 119.45
CA PHE A 18 -95.56 76.63 118.73
C PHE A 18 -95.54 76.32 117.22
N THR A 19 -96.72 76.08 116.63
CA THR A 19 -96.87 75.98 115.17
C THR A 19 -96.69 77.36 114.54
N LYS A 20 -95.46 77.72 114.22
CA LYS A 20 -95.15 78.93 113.46
C LYS A 20 -95.64 78.71 112.03
N THR A 21 -96.78 79.30 111.68
CA THR A 21 -97.37 79.21 110.34
C THR A 21 -96.39 79.80 109.32
N VAL A 22 -95.79 78.93 108.50
CA VAL A 22 -94.96 79.35 107.37
C VAL A 22 -95.89 79.93 106.32
N CYS A 23 -95.96 81.26 106.26
CA CYS A 23 -96.61 81.95 105.15
C CYS A 23 -95.65 81.90 103.95
N SER A 24 -95.92 81.02 102.99
CA SER A 24 -95.26 81.12 101.68
C SER A 24 -95.68 82.44 101.03
N PRO A 25 -94.77 83.21 100.41
CA PRO A 25 -95.16 84.38 99.65
C PRO A 25 -96.18 83.98 98.57
N GLN A 26 -97.31 84.69 98.50
CA GLN A 26 -98.31 84.48 97.44
C GLN A 26 -97.75 84.90 96.07
N ASP A 27 -98.29 84.32 94.99
CA ASP A 27 -97.87 84.56 93.60
C ASP A 27 -97.74 86.06 93.26
N VAL A 28 -96.54 86.45 92.83
CA VAL A 28 -96.24 87.82 92.41
C VAL A 28 -96.65 88.00 90.95
N TYR A 29 -97.88 88.46 90.73
CA TYR A 29 -98.39 88.79 89.40
C TYR A 29 -97.94 90.20 88.97
N ASP A 30 -96.95 90.25 88.06
CA ASP A 30 -96.63 91.47 87.31
C ASP A 30 -97.66 91.68 86.18
N LYS A 31 -98.05 92.93 85.92
CA LYS A 31 -99.01 93.30 84.87
C LYS A 31 -98.34 93.68 83.54
N LEU A 32 -97.03 93.87 83.54
CA LEU A 32 -96.22 93.98 82.33
C LEU A 32 -95.39 92.69 82.21
N ASP A 33 -95.29 92.11 81.00
CA ASP A 33 -94.68 90.79 80.74
C ASP A 33 -93.12 90.78 80.84
N TYR A 34 -92.59 91.60 81.74
CA TYR A 34 -91.18 91.92 81.93
C TYR A 34 -90.39 90.71 82.42
N LEU A 35 -90.90 90.01 83.44
CA LEU A 35 -90.26 88.81 84.00
C LEU A 35 -90.21 87.64 82.99
N SER A 36 -91.27 87.41 82.21
CA SER A 36 -91.23 86.32 81.20
C SER A 36 -90.36 86.68 80.01
N SER A 37 -90.29 87.95 79.62
CA SER A 37 -89.39 88.44 78.57
C SER A 37 -87.91 88.33 78.97
N LEU A 38 -87.58 88.65 80.23
CA LEU A 38 -86.25 88.42 80.79
C LEU A 38 -85.92 86.92 80.84
N GLY A 39 -86.87 86.08 81.26
CA GLY A 39 -86.73 84.63 81.23
C GLY A 39 -86.44 84.06 79.84
N LYS A 40 -87.26 84.42 78.83
CA LYS A 40 -87.12 83.93 77.43
C LYS A 40 -85.73 84.21 76.84
N THR A 41 -85.15 85.39 77.10
CA THR A 41 -83.80 85.73 76.62
C THR A 41 -82.71 84.90 77.29
N GLN A 42 -82.83 84.63 78.60
CA GLN A 42 -81.91 83.74 79.32
C GLN A 42 -82.07 82.28 78.89
N THR A 43 -83.29 81.78 78.67
CA THR A 43 -83.50 80.40 78.19
C THR A 43 -82.95 80.20 76.78
N ALA A 44 -83.12 81.19 75.89
CA ALA A 44 -82.56 81.16 74.55
C ALA A 44 -81.02 81.30 74.53
N ALA A 45 -80.43 82.00 75.50
CA ALA A 45 -78.97 82.03 75.69
C ALA A 45 -78.45 80.66 76.14
N VAL A 46 -79.04 80.08 77.19
CA VAL A 46 -78.65 78.73 77.68
C VAL A 46 -78.82 77.65 76.60
N GLN A 47 -79.90 77.69 75.82
CA GLN A 47 -80.08 76.75 74.71
C GLN A 47 -79.01 76.94 73.63
N ARG A 48 -78.71 78.19 73.24
CA ARG A 48 -77.64 78.48 72.26
C ARG A 48 -76.28 78.02 72.77
N ASP A 49 -75.96 78.27 74.04
CA ASP A 49 -74.67 77.90 74.62
C ASP A 49 -74.55 76.37 74.75
N ALA A 50 -75.66 75.66 75.00
CA ALA A 50 -75.72 74.21 74.92
C ALA A 50 -75.56 73.68 73.50
N ASP A 51 -76.24 74.27 72.50
CA ASP A 51 -76.14 73.90 71.09
C ASP A 51 -74.71 74.14 70.55
N ILE A 52 -74.07 75.25 70.95
CA ILE A 52 -72.66 75.53 70.69
C ILE A 52 -71.80 74.45 71.35
N GLY A 53 -71.97 74.18 72.65
CA GLY A 53 -71.19 73.17 73.36
C GLY A 53 -71.29 71.77 72.76
N VAL A 54 -72.47 71.39 72.25
CA VAL A 54 -72.66 70.13 71.50
C VAL A 54 -71.91 70.17 70.17
N ALA A 55 -72.08 71.21 69.36
CA ALA A 55 -71.40 71.33 68.07
C ALA A 55 -69.87 71.39 68.19
N GLU A 56 -69.34 72.03 69.25
CA GLU A 56 -67.92 72.05 69.55
C GLU A 56 -67.41 70.67 69.99
N ALA A 57 -68.16 69.97 70.86
CA ALA A 57 -67.81 68.61 71.26
C ALA A 57 -67.84 67.61 70.09
N GLU A 58 -68.83 67.71 69.19
CA GLU A 58 -68.93 66.88 67.98
C GLU A 58 -67.78 67.19 66.99
N ARG A 59 -67.47 68.47 66.78
CA ARG A 59 -66.33 68.89 65.95
C ARG A 59 -65.00 68.37 66.50
N ASP A 60 -64.76 68.55 67.79
CA ASP A 60 -63.48 68.18 68.42
C ASP A 60 -63.35 66.65 68.56
N ALA A 61 -64.47 65.93 68.73
CA ALA A 61 -64.50 64.47 68.60
C ALA A 61 -64.20 64.01 67.16
N GLY A 62 -64.80 64.65 66.15
CA GLY A 62 -64.58 64.35 64.74
C GLY A 62 -63.14 64.62 64.28
N ILE A 63 -62.52 65.71 64.73
CA ILE A 63 -61.10 66.01 64.47
C ILE A 63 -60.22 64.91 65.07
N ARG A 64 -60.40 64.58 66.36
CA ARG A 64 -59.62 63.56 67.04
C ARG A 64 -59.81 62.17 66.42
N GLU A 65 -61.03 61.84 66.00
CA GLU A 65 -61.32 60.58 65.30
C GLU A 65 -60.65 60.53 63.92
N ALA A 66 -60.64 61.64 63.17
CA ALA A 66 -59.95 61.74 61.89
C ALA A 66 -58.42 61.64 62.04
N GLU A 67 -57.85 62.27 63.07
CA GLU A 67 -56.42 62.17 63.42
C GLU A 67 -56.04 60.73 63.77
N CYS A 68 -56.75 60.08 64.71
CA CYS A 68 -56.51 58.68 65.06
C CYS A 68 -56.70 57.72 63.86
N LYS A 69 -57.68 57.98 62.98
CA LYS A 69 -57.85 57.20 61.72
C LYS A 69 -56.67 57.39 60.78
N LYS A 70 -56.17 58.62 60.62
CA LYS A 70 -55.00 58.91 59.80
C LYS A 70 -53.76 58.21 60.34
N GLU A 71 -53.46 58.35 61.63
CA GLU A 71 -52.33 57.68 62.27
C GLU A 71 -52.42 56.15 62.16
N MET A 72 -53.61 55.56 62.35
CA MET A 72 -53.84 54.13 62.14
C MET A 72 -53.52 53.71 60.70
N MET A 73 -53.97 54.49 59.70
CA MET A 73 -53.69 54.21 58.29
C MET A 73 -52.20 54.38 57.96
N ASP A 74 -51.54 55.42 58.46
CA ASP A 74 -50.12 55.66 58.26
C ASP A 74 -49.26 54.52 58.85
N ILE A 75 -49.57 54.08 60.08
CA ILE A 75 -48.92 52.91 60.71
C ILE A 75 -49.19 51.64 59.92
N LYS A 76 -50.42 51.43 59.44
CA LYS A 76 -50.78 50.27 58.62
C LYS A 76 -50.02 50.27 57.29
N PHE A 77 -49.98 51.37 56.55
CA PHE A 77 -49.24 51.46 55.29
C PHE A 77 -47.73 51.28 55.50
N GLN A 78 -47.16 51.78 56.61
CA GLN A 78 -45.77 51.51 56.96
C GLN A 78 -45.52 50.03 57.27
N ALA A 79 -46.45 49.35 57.94
CA ALA A 79 -46.37 47.91 58.19
C ALA A 79 -46.49 47.11 56.89
N ASP A 80 -47.49 47.41 56.06
CA ASP A 80 -47.72 46.76 54.76
C ASP A 80 -46.52 46.96 53.81
N THR A 81 -45.91 48.15 53.80
CA THR A 81 -44.68 48.44 53.02
C THR A 81 -43.52 47.58 53.51
N LYS A 82 -43.25 47.57 54.83
CA LYS A 82 -42.18 46.75 55.42
C LYS A 82 -42.39 45.25 55.18
N MET A 83 -43.64 44.77 55.19
CA MET A 83 -43.98 43.39 54.85
C MET A 83 -43.75 43.09 53.37
N ALA A 84 -44.12 44.01 52.47
CA ALA A 84 -43.88 43.87 51.04
C ALA A 84 -42.38 43.86 50.70
N ASP A 85 -41.60 44.76 51.29
CA ASP A 85 -40.14 44.81 51.14
C ASP A 85 -39.47 43.55 51.70
N SER A 86 -39.85 43.11 52.90
CA SER A 86 -39.33 41.87 53.50
C SER A 86 -39.66 40.63 52.65
N LYS A 87 -40.87 40.60 52.06
CA LYS A 87 -41.28 39.52 51.15
C LYS A 87 -40.49 39.58 49.84
N ARG A 88 -40.30 40.77 49.26
CA ARG A 88 -39.50 40.96 48.05
C ARG A 88 -38.06 40.52 48.27
N GLU A 89 -37.44 40.93 49.37
CA GLU A 89 -36.07 40.56 49.73
C GLU A 89 -35.94 39.04 49.92
N LEU A 90 -36.89 38.41 50.61
CA LEU A 90 -36.92 36.95 50.76
C LEU A 90 -37.01 36.22 49.40
N GLU A 91 -37.85 36.68 48.47
CA GLU A 91 -37.94 36.07 47.14
C GLU A 91 -36.71 36.36 46.27
N LEU A 92 -36.06 37.52 46.40
CA LEU A 92 -34.78 37.82 45.75
C LEU A 92 -33.66 36.91 46.27
N GLN A 93 -33.57 36.69 47.58
CA GLN A 93 -32.60 35.79 48.20
C GLN A 93 -32.87 34.33 47.81
N LYS A 94 -34.13 33.87 47.80
CA LYS A 94 -34.48 32.56 47.24
C LYS A 94 -34.06 32.42 45.78
N ALA A 95 -34.28 33.45 44.96
CA ALA A 95 -33.88 33.45 43.57
C ALA A 95 -32.35 33.38 43.39
N SER A 96 -31.57 34.13 44.18
CA SER A 96 -30.10 34.08 44.12
C SER A 96 -29.55 32.73 44.61
N PHE A 97 -30.07 32.16 45.71
CA PHE A 97 -29.69 30.83 46.16
C PHE A 97 -30.09 29.74 45.14
N ASN A 98 -31.27 29.82 44.53
CA ASN A 98 -31.67 28.91 43.46
C ASN A 98 -30.77 29.04 42.23
N GLN A 99 -30.36 30.26 41.85
CA GLN A 99 -29.42 30.50 40.78
C GLN A 99 -28.06 29.87 41.10
N GLU A 100 -27.51 30.08 42.30
CA GLU A 100 -26.22 29.49 42.72
C GLU A 100 -26.28 27.96 42.81
N VAL A 101 -27.35 27.40 43.38
CA VAL A 101 -27.55 25.94 43.41
C VAL A 101 -27.64 25.38 41.98
N ASN A 102 -28.28 26.08 41.05
CA ASN A 102 -28.39 25.63 39.67
C ASN A 102 -27.09 25.78 38.88
N THR A 103 -26.31 26.86 39.07
CA THR A 103 -24.97 26.96 38.45
C THR A 103 -24.03 25.90 39.00
N LYS A 104 -24.03 25.64 40.31
CA LYS A 104 -23.20 24.59 40.93
C LYS A 104 -23.61 23.18 40.49
N LYS A 105 -24.91 22.92 40.28
CA LYS A 105 -25.38 21.67 39.67
C LYS A 105 -24.90 21.52 38.22
N ALA A 106 -25.08 22.55 37.39
CA ALA A 106 -24.62 22.52 36.00
C ALA A 106 -23.09 22.37 35.89
N GLU A 107 -22.32 23.05 36.74
CA GLU A 107 -20.87 22.87 36.87
C GLU A 107 -20.50 21.42 37.24
N ALA A 108 -21.21 20.81 38.20
CA ALA A 108 -20.96 19.43 38.62
C ALA A 108 -21.31 18.40 37.52
N GLU A 109 -22.43 18.59 36.81
CA GLU A 109 -22.83 17.76 35.67
C GLU A 109 -21.82 17.87 34.51
N LEU A 110 -21.40 19.08 34.15
CA LEU A 110 -20.38 19.31 33.13
C LEU A 110 -19.01 18.73 33.55
N ALA A 111 -18.63 18.84 34.82
CA ALA A 111 -17.41 18.24 35.34
C ALA A 111 -17.47 16.70 35.25
N TYR A 112 -18.59 16.08 35.58
CA TYR A 112 -18.80 14.63 35.45
C TYR A 112 -18.69 14.18 33.99
N VAL A 113 -19.40 14.85 33.07
CA VAL A 113 -19.35 14.56 31.62
C VAL A 113 -17.94 14.75 31.06
N LEU A 114 -17.23 15.81 31.46
CA LEU A 114 -15.85 16.06 31.04
C LEU A 114 -14.88 14.99 31.53
N GLN A 115 -15.04 14.49 32.77
CA GLN A 115 -14.21 13.40 33.28
C GLN A 115 -14.52 12.08 32.57
N ALA A 116 -15.80 11.75 32.34
CA ALA A 116 -16.19 10.59 31.56
C ALA A 116 -15.62 10.63 30.13
N ALA A 117 -15.64 11.80 29.48
CA ALA A 117 -15.06 11.99 28.15
C ALA A 117 -13.53 11.84 28.14
N LYS A 118 -12.83 12.33 29.16
CA LYS A 118 -11.38 12.14 29.34
C LYS A 118 -11.03 10.67 29.57
N GLU A 119 -11.80 9.95 30.39
CA GLU A 119 -11.57 8.53 30.62
C GLU A 119 -11.81 7.71 29.36
N GLN A 120 -12.88 8.02 28.59
CA GLN A 120 -13.11 7.41 27.28
C GLN A 120 -12.02 7.75 26.25
N GLN A 121 -11.33 8.88 26.37
CA GLN A 121 -10.13 9.15 25.56
C GLN A 121 -8.97 8.25 25.96
N LYS A 122 -8.69 8.07 27.26
CA LYS A 122 -7.66 7.13 27.73
C LYS A 122 -7.94 5.69 27.30
N ILE A 123 -9.16 5.20 27.53
CA ILE A 123 -9.58 3.85 27.14
C ILE A 123 -9.30 3.60 25.64
N ARG A 124 -9.65 4.56 24.77
CA ARG A 124 -9.35 4.46 23.33
C ARG A 124 -7.86 4.49 22.98
N LEU A 125 -7.03 5.19 23.75
CA LEU A 125 -5.57 5.17 23.55
C LEU A 125 -4.99 3.79 23.91
N GLU A 126 -5.42 3.21 25.03
CA GLU A 126 -5.05 1.85 25.45
C GLU A 126 -5.55 0.79 24.46
N GLU A 127 -6.79 0.91 23.95
CA GLU A 127 -7.34 0.05 22.89
C GLU A 127 -6.47 0.07 21.61
N ILE A 128 -6.03 1.26 21.18
CA ILE A 128 -5.14 1.42 20.03
C ILE A 128 -3.76 0.80 20.31
N GLU A 129 -3.22 0.94 21.52
CA GLU A 129 -1.94 0.31 21.89
C GLU A 129 -2.05 -1.22 21.86
N ILE A 130 -3.15 -1.79 22.38
CA ILE A 130 -3.44 -3.22 22.29
C ILE A 130 -3.50 -3.67 20.82
N GLU A 131 -4.19 -2.93 19.94
CA GLU A 131 -4.25 -3.25 18.51
C GLU A 131 -2.86 -3.21 17.86
N VAL A 132 -2.05 -2.18 18.14
CA VAL A 132 -0.68 -2.06 17.61
C VAL A 132 0.20 -3.23 18.09
N VAL A 133 0.08 -3.66 19.34
CA VAL A 133 0.80 -4.83 19.87
C VAL A 133 0.32 -6.13 19.20
N GLN A 134 -0.98 -6.28 18.95
CA GLN A 134 -1.53 -7.43 18.23
C GLN A 134 -1.02 -7.47 16.78
N ARG A 135 -1.10 -6.36 16.03
CA ARG A 135 -0.60 -6.29 14.64
C ARG A 135 0.91 -6.53 14.56
N LYS A 136 1.71 -6.00 15.49
CA LYS A 136 3.16 -6.29 15.55
C LYS A 136 3.42 -7.79 15.74
N LYS A 137 2.69 -8.46 16.65
CA LYS A 137 2.80 -9.92 16.83
C LYS A 137 2.40 -10.69 15.58
N GLN A 138 1.35 -10.26 14.88
CA GLN A 138 0.91 -10.86 13.62
C GLN A 138 2.01 -10.76 12.54
N ILE A 139 2.59 -9.57 12.35
CA ILE A 139 3.73 -9.36 11.44
C ILE A 139 4.91 -10.27 11.82
N THR A 140 5.27 -10.36 13.10
CA THR A 140 6.35 -11.25 13.55
C THR A 140 6.04 -12.75 13.38
N ILE A 141 4.77 -13.16 13.32
CA ILE A 141 4.40 -14.53 12.96
C ILE A 141 4.58 -14.73 11.45
N GLU A 142 4.06 -13.82 10.63
CA GLU A 142 4.16 -13.85 9.17
C GLU A 142 5.62 -13.82 8.68
N GLU A 143 6.47 -12.96 9.25
CA GLU A 143 7.92 -12.93 9.01
C GLU A 143 8.54 -14.31 9.27
N ARG A 144 8.17 -14.97 10.37
CA ARG A 144 8.70 -16.30 10.74
C ARG A 144 8.14 -17.42 9.87
N GLU A 145 6.94 -17.27 9.31
CA GLU A 145 6.39 -18.19 8.32
C GLU A 145 7.08 -18.03 6.96
N ILE A 146 7.35 -16.81 6.52
CA ILE A 146 8.18 -16.52 5.33
C ILE A 146 9.57 -17.14 5.51
N ASP A 147 10.22 -16.89 6.64
CA ASP A 147 11.52 -17.48 7.02
C ASP A 147 11.53 -19.01 6.99
N ARG A 148 10.41 -19.66 7.36
CA ARG A 148 10.26 -21.12 7.33
C ARG A 148 10.09 -21.61 5.89
N THR A 149 9.20 -20.99 5.12
CA THR A 149 8.92 -21.36 3.73
C THR A 149 10.11 -21.11 2.81
N GLU A 150 10.92 -20.06 3.04
CA GLU A 150 12.17 -19.85 2.32
C GLU A 150 13.16 -20.99 2.58
N LYS A 151 13.34 -21.40 3.84
CA LYS A 151 14.22 -22.51 4.22
C LYS A 151 13.72 -23.85 3.64
N GLU A 152 12.40 -24.08 3.64
CA GLU A 152 11.76 -25.23 2.99
C GLU A 152 11.99 -25.22 1.46
N LEU A 153 11.87 -24.07 0.79
CA LEU A 153 12.10 -23.93 -0.65
C LEU A 153 13.59 -24.10 -1.02
N ILE A 154 14.50 -23.54 -0.22
CA ILE A 154 15.94 -23.75 -0.37
C ILE A 154 16.27 -25.24 -0.24
N ALA A 155 15.71 -25.92 0.77
CA ALA A 155 15.94 -27.34 0.98
C ALA A 155 15.36 -28.23 -0.13
N THR A 156 14.13 -27.92 -0.59
CA THR A 156 13.33 -28.80 -1.46
C THR A 156 13.55 -28.56 -2.95
N VAL A 157 13.83 -27.32 -3.36
CA VAL A 157 13.96 -26.94 -4.78
C VAL A 157 15.39 -26.50 -5.10
N LYS A 158 15.96 -25.56 -4.34
CA LYS A 158 17.26 -24.96 -4.68
C LYS A 158 18.40 -25.97 -4.56
N ARG A 159 18.53 -26.66 -3.42
CA ARG A 159 19.60 -27.64 -3.17
C ARG A 159 19.62 -28.83 -4.15
N PRO A 160 18.50 -29.50 -4.50
CA PRO A 160 18.55 -30.55 -5.51
C PRO A 160 18.84 -30.00 -6.91
N ALA A 161 18.29 -28.84 -7.29
CA ALA A 161 18.62 -28.21 -8.57
C ALA A 161 20.10 -27.84 -8.69
N GLU A 162 20.72 -27.31 -7.62
CA GLU A 162 22.15 -27.06 -7.53
C GLU A 162 22.97 -28.35 -7.64
N ALA A 163 22.56 -29.44 -6.97
CA ALA A 163 23.23 -30.73 -7.04
C ALA A 163 23.13 -31.39 -8.43
N GLU A 164 21.97 -31.29 -9.09
CA GLU A 164 21.77 -31.76 -10.47
C GLU A 164 22.58 -30.93 -11.48
N ALA A 165 22.57 -29.61 -11.36
CA ALA A 165 23.37 -28.72 -12.19
C ALA A 165 24.87 -29.03 -12.06
N TYR A 166 25.37 -29.21 -10.83
CA TYR A 166 26.76 -29.60 -10.58
C TYR A 166 27.09 -30.99 -11.17
N LYS A 167 26.20 -31.96 -11.01
CA LYS A 167 26.37 -33.31 -11.62
C LYS A 167 26.43 -33.24 -13.15
N ILE A 168 25.57 -32.45 -13.78
CA ILE A 168 25.56 -32.26 -15.24
C ILE A 168 26.83 -31.55 -15.70
N GLN A 169 27.30 -30.52 -14.99
CA GLN A 169 28.56 -29.83 -15.29
C GLN A 169 29.75 -30.80 -15.21
N GLN A 170 29.85 -31.61 -14.14
CA GLN A 170 30.92 -32.59 -13.97
C GLN A 170 30.89 -33.70 -15.03
N LEU A 171 29.69 -34.16 -15.44
CA LEU A 171 29.55 -35.12 -16.54
C LEU A 171 29.97 -34.50 -17.89
N ALA A 172 29.56 -33.26 -18.17
CA ALA A 172 29.93 -32.55 -19.40
C ALA A 172 31.43 -32.23 -19.47
N GLU A 173 32.06 -31.89 -18.34
CA GLU A 173 33.50 -31.70 -18.20
C GLU A 173 34.26 -33.01 -18.39
N GLY A 174 33.79 -34.10 -17.77
CA GLY A 174 34.32 -35.45 -17.97
C GLY A 174 34.25 -35.92 -19.43
N ASP A 175 33.11 -35.71 -20.10
CA ASP A 175 32.94 -36.03 -21.52
C ASP A 175 33.80 -35.15 -22.44
N LYS A 176 33.96 -33.87 -22.12
CA LYS A 176 34.88 -32.96 -22.83
C LYS A 176 36.32 -33.45 -22.69
N MET A 177 36.76 -33.76 -21.47
CA MET A 177 38.11 -34.29 -21.20
C MET A 177 38.33 -35.63 -21.89
N LYS A 178 37.35 -36.55 -21.84
CA LYS A 178 37.40 -37.83 -22.54
C LYS A 178 37.55 -37.64 -24.05
N LYS A 179 36.76 -36.76 -24.68
CA LYS A 179 36.86 -36.44 -26.12
C LYS A 179 38.21 -35.83 -26.49
N VAL A 180 38.77 -34.95 -25.67
CA VAL A 180 40.11 -34.38 -25.87
C VAL A 180 41.19 -35.47 -25.78
N LEU A 181 41.12 -36.34 -24.76
CA LEU A 181 42.08 -37.43 -24.59
C LEU A 181 41.98 -38.48 -25.70
N THR A 182 40.78 -38.83 -26.18
CA THR A 182 40.64 -39.75 -27.33
C THR A 182 41.17 -39.12 -28.61
N ALA A 183 40.89 -37.84 -28.88
CA ALA A 183 41.41 -37.15 -30.06
C ALA A 183 42.94 -37.00 -30.01
N GLN A 184 43.52 -36.75 -28.84
CA GLN A 184 44.97 -36.73 -28.62
C GLN A 184 45.60 -38.12 -28.83
N ALA A 185 44.98 -39.18 -28.29
CA ALA A 185 45.45 -40.55 -28.47
C ALA A 185 45.37 -41.01 -29.94
N GLU A 186 44.32 -40.62 -30.66
CA GLU A 186 44.19 -40.85 -32.10
C GLU A 186 45.24 -40.09 -32.92
N ALA A 187 45.46 -38.80 -32.60
CA ALA A 187 46.52 -38.00 -33.23
C ALA A 187 47.92 -38.57 -32.97
N GLU A 188 48.21 -38.99 -31.74
CA GLU A 188 49.46 -39.70 -31.39
C GLU A 188 49.61 -41.03 -32.13
N LYS A 189 48.53 -41.80 -32.27
CA LYS A 189 48.51 -43.07 -33.00
C LYS A 189 48.82 -42.84 -34.48
N ILE A 190 48.17 -41.85 -35.11
CA ILE A 190 48.42 -41.48 -36.51
C ILE A 190 49.86 -41.02 -36.68
N ARG A 191 50.39 -40.18 -35.77
CA ARG A 191 51.80 -39.75 -35.80
C ARG A 191 52.76 -40.93 -35.73
N LYS A 192 52.58 -41.85 -34.76
CA LYS A 192 53.46 -43.02 -34.59
C LYS A 192 53.39 -43.99 -35.79
N ILE A 193 52.22 -44.14 -36.41
CA ILE A 193 52.08 -44.91 -37.65
C ILE A 193 52.83 -44.21 -38.80
N GLY A 194 52.63 -42.90 -38.98
CA GLY A 194 53.33 -42.13 -40.01
C GLY A 194 54.86 -42.10 -39.82
N GLU A 195 55.35 -42.04 -38.59
CA GLU A 195 56.78 -42.17 -38.24
C GLU A 195 57.31 -43.57 -38.60
N ALA A 196 56.56 -44.64 -38.30
CA ALA A 196 56.94 -46.01 -38.63
C ALA A 196 56.90 -46.29 -40.15
N GLU A 197 55.91 -45.75 -40.87
CA GLU A 197 55.81 -45.83 -42.33
C GLU A 197 56.93 -45.04 -43.00
N ALA A 198 57.19 -43.80 -42.56
CA ALA A 198 58.29 -42.98 -43.06
C ALA A 198 59.64 -43.65 -42.82
N GLY A 199 59.88 -44.21 -41.62
CA GLY A 199 61.09 -44.98 -41.31
C GLY A 199 61.22 -46.25 -42.15
N SER A 200 60.10 -46.93 -42.45
CA SER A 200 60.09 -48.12 -43.32
C SER A 200 60.41 -47.76 -44.78
N ILE A 201 59.82 -46.67 -45.30
CA ILE A 201 60.10 -46.15 -46.64
C ILE A 201 61.55 -45.65 -46.73
N GLU A 202 62.06 -44.97 -45.71
CA GLU A 202 63.45 -44.52 -45.66
C GLU A 202 64.42 -45.70 -45.60
N ALA A 203 64.11 -46.76 -44.83
CA ALA A 203 64.91 -47.98 -44.77
C ALA A 203 64.91 -48.73 -46.11
N ILE A 204 63.76 -48.86 -46.77
CA ILE A 204 63.63 -49.45 -48.11
C ILE A 204 64.40 -48.60 -49.14
N GLY A 205 64.24 -47.28 -49.11
CA GLY A 205 64.93 -46.34 -50.00
C GLY A 205 66.45 -46.35 -49.81
N LYS A 206 66.94 -46.41 -48.56
CA LYS A 206 68.36 -46.61 -48.25
C LYS A 206 68.86 -47.97 -48.72
N ALA A 207 68.10 -49.04 -48.52
CA ALA A 207 68.45 -50.38 -48.99
C ALA A 207 68.50 -50.43 -50.53
N GLU A 208 67.54 -49.80 -51.22
CA GLU A 208 67.53 -49.69 -52.68
C GLU A 208 68.67 -48.83 -53.21
N ALA A 209 68.93 -47.67 -52.61
CA ALA A 209 70.08 -46.83 -52.96
C ALA A 209 71.41 -47.58 -52.75
N MET A 210 71.55 -48.35 -51.67
CA MET A 210 72.71 -49.22 -51.44
C MET A 210 72.81 -50.35 -52.47
N ARG A 211 71.69 -51.04 -52.82
CA ARG A 211 71.68 -52.02 -53.91
C ARG A 211 72.10 -51.39 -55.23
N MET A 212 71.57 -50.23 -55.58
CA MET A 212 71.92 -49.52 -56.81
C MET A 212 73.39 -49.09 -56.82
N ARG A 213 73.93 -48.61 -55.69
CA ARG A 213 75.35 -48.26 -55.56
C ARG A 213 76.26 -49.48 -55.71
N LEU A 214 75.96 -50.58 -55.02
CA LEU A 214 76.69 -51.84 -55.16
C LEU A 214 76.59 -52.42 -56.57
N LYS A 215 75.42 -52.32 -57.22
CA LYS A 215 75.23 -52.74 -58.61
C LYS A 215 76.06 -51.87 -59.57
N ALA A 216 76.11 -50.55 -59.35
CA ALA A 216 76.94 -49.63 -60.13
C ALA A 216 78.44 -49.90 -59.92
N GLU A 217 78.87 -50.14 -58.68
CA GLU A 217 80.25 -50.49 -58.33
C GLU A 217 80.68 -51.84 -58.95
N ALA A 218 79.81 -52.85 -58.91
CA ALA A 218 80.02 -54.10 -59.64
C ALA A 218 80.14 -53.87 -61.15
N TYR A 219 79.27 -53.05 -61.76
CA TYR A 219 79.38 -52.71 -63.20
C TYR A 219 80.66 -51.96 -63.55
N GLN A 220 81.23 -51.16 -62.63
CA GLN A 220 82.54 -50.52 -62.84
C GLN A 220 83.67 -51.56 -62.80
N GLN A 221 83.63 -52.51 -61.87
CA GLN A 221 84.63 -53.60 -61.80
C GLN A 221 84.54 -54.57 -63.00
N TYR A 222 83.33 -54.83 -63.52
CA TYR A 222 83.12 -55.57 -64.77
C TYR A 222 83.16 -54.66 -66.03
N GLY A 223 83.97 -53.60 -66.00
CA GLY A 223 83.86 -52.42 -66.88
C GLY A 223 83.92 -52.62 -68.40
N GLU A 224 84.36 -53.77 -68.91
CA GLU A 224 84.27 -54.13 -70.34
C GLU A 224 83.36 -55.34 -70.58
N ALA A 225 83.54 -56.43 -69.83
CA ALA A 225 82.76 -57.66 -69.97
C ALA A 225 81.24 -57.44 -69.76
N ALA A 226 80.84 -56.60 -68.79
CA ALA A 226 79.42 -56.34 -68.54
C ALA A 226 78.75 -55.52 -69.65
N LYS A 227 79.48 -54.65 -70.36
CA LYS A 227 78.93 -53.91 -71.50
C LYS A 227 78.62 -54.86 -72.66
N VAL A 228 79.54 -55.79 -72.94
CA VAL A 228 79.35 -56.85 -73.95
C VAL A 228 78.21 -57.79 -73.55
N ALA A 229 78.16 -58.24 -72.29
CA ALA A 229 77.08 -59.08 -71.79
C ALA A 229 75.70 -58.40 -71.85
N LEU A 230 75.61 -57.11 -71.51
CA LEU A 230 74.35 -56.35 -71.56
C LEU A 230 73.89 -56.10 -73.00
N VAL A 231 74.81 -55.94 -73.95
CA VAL A 231 74.50 -55.96 -75.39
C VAL A 231 74.01 -57.35 -75.82
N LEU A 232 74.65 -58.44 -75.39
CA LEU A 232 74.19 -59.81 -75.67
C LEU A 232 72.83 -60.16 -75.04
N GLU A 233 72.47 -59.58 -73.88
CA GLU A 233 71.17 -59.80 -73.24
C GLU A 233 70.06 -58.90 -73.86
N ALA A 234 70.43 -57.71 -74.32
CA ALA A 234 69.53 -56.83 -75.07
C ALA A 234 69.29 -57.30 -76.51
N LEU A 235 70.29 -57.96 -77.13
CA LEU A 235 70.22 -58.44 -78.52
C LEU A 235 68.99 -59.33 -78.80
N PRO A 236 68.62 -60.33 -77.99
CA PRO A 236 67.37 -61.09 -78.17
C PRO A 236 66.10 -60.24 -78.10
N LYS A 237 66.05 -59.22 -77.24
CA LYS A 237 64.89 -58.31 -77.12
C LYS A 237 64.79 -57.39 -78.33
N ILE A 238 65.93 -56.87 -78.81
CA ILE A 238 66.01 -56.06 -80.03
C ILE A 238 65.67 -56.92 -81.25
N ALA A 239 66.28 -58.10 -81.40
CA ALA A 239 66.03 -59.05 -82.48
C ALA A 239 64.56 -59.49 -82.50
N SER A 240 63.94 -59.76 -81.35
CA SER A 240 62.50 -60.06 -81.27
C SER A 240 61.64 -58.87 -81.77
N LYS A 241 61.97 -57.64 -81.38
CA LYS A 241 61.25 -56.42 -81.80
C LYS A 241 61.48 -56.07 -83.27
N VAL A 242 62.66 -56.36 -83.83
CA VAL A 242 63.01 -56.13 -85.25
C VAL A 242 62.53 -57.26 -86.16
N ALA A 243 62.44 -58.49 -85.66
CA ALA A 243 61.85 -59.62 -86.37
C ALA A 243 60.31 -59.59 -86.36
N ALA A 244 59.67 -58.96 -85.36
CA ALA A 244 58.21 -58.90 -85.28
C ALA A 244 57.52 -58.22 -86.50
N PRO A 245 58.12 -57.24 -87.19
CA PRO A 245 57.70 -56.79 -88.52
C PRO A 245 58.12 -57.74 -89.65
N LEU A 246 59.38 -58.18 -89.70
CA LEU A 246 59.92 -59.00 -90.80
C LEU A 246 59.26 -60.39 -90.91
N ALA A 247 58.83 -60.97 -89.79
CA ALA A 247 58.08 -62.22 -89.76
C ALA A 247 56.62 -62.07 -90.24
N ARG A 248 56.12 -60.84 -90.44
CA ARG A 248 54.78 -60.56 -90.97
C ARG A 248 54.76 -60.24 -92.47
N THR A 249 55.92 -60.04 -93.09
CA THR A 249 56.05 -59.77 -94.53
C THR A 249 56.35 -61.07 -95.27
N SER A 250 55.31 -61.71 -95.80
CA SER A 250 55.41 -63.01 -96.50
C SER A 250 55.72 -62.91 -97.99
N GLU A 251 55.84 -61.70 -98.54
CA GLU A 251 56.11 -61.47 -99.96
C GLU A 251 56.95 -60.19 -100.13
N ILE A 252 58.14 -60.32 -100.73
CA ILE A 252 59.01 -59.20 -101.09
C ILE A 252 58.99 -59.08 -102.62
N VAL A 253 58.21 -58.13 -103.14
CA VAL A 253 58.20 -57.82 -104.58
C VAL A 253 59.35 -56.88 -104.90
N ILE A 254 60.34 -57.39 -105.64
CA ILE A 254 61.49 -56.60 -106.10
C ILE A 254 61.07 -55.76 -107.30
N LEU A 255 60.89 -54.45 -107.08
CA LEU A 255 60.65 -53.49 -108.15
C LEU A 255 61.96 -53.10 -108.82
N SER A 256 62.16 -53.57 -110.06
CA SER A 256 63.19 -53.12 -110.99
C SER A 256 62.58 -52.93 -112.37
N GLY A 257 62.87 -51.79 -113.02
CA GLY A 257 62.57 -51.61 -114.45
C GLY A 257 61.49 -50.59 -114.81
N ASP A 258 61.93 -49.33 -114.84
CA ASP A 258 61.53 -48.26 -115.77
C ASP A 258 60.13 -47.59 -115.80
N ASN A 259 60.22 -46.26 -115.70
CA ASN A 259 59.38 -45.14 -116.14
C ASN A 259 57.84 -45.12 -116.10
N SER A 260 57.35 -43.99 -115.54
CA SER A 260 56.09 -43.29 -115.83
C SER A 260 54.77 -43.74 -115.20
N ARG A 261 54.66 -43.77 -113.84
CA ARG A 261 53.40 -43.37 -113.13
C ARG A 261 53.44 -43.05 -111.62
N VAL A 262 54.61 -42.74 -111.06
CA VAL A 262 54.85 -42.59 -109.60
C VAL A 262 53.97 -41.52 -108.88
N THR A 263 53.37 -40.57 -109.61
CA THR A 263 52.59 -39.47 -109.01
C THR A 263 51.15 -39.83 -108.60
N GLY A 264 50.65 -41.03 -108.93
CA GLY A 264 49.26 -41.43 -108.63
C GLY A 264 49.05 -42.16 -107.30
N GLU A 265 50.01 -42.98 -106.88
CA GLU A 265 49.79 -43.99 -105.83
C GLU A 265 50.18 -43.54 -104.43
N VAL A 266 51.12 -42.58 -104.31
CA VAL A 266 51.49 -41.96 -103.02
C VAL A 266 50.29 -41.26 -102.36
N ASN A 267 49.41 -40.65 -103.16
CA ASN A 267 48.21 -39.97 -102.66
C ASN A 267 47.11 -40.95 -102.18
N ARG A 268 47.19 -42.24 -102.57
CA ARG A 268 46.26 -43.29 -102.15
C ARG A 268 46.73 -43.98 -100.88
N LEU A 269 48.04 -44.24 -100.77
CA LEU A 269 48.68 -44.72 -99.54
C LEU A 269 48.52 -43.76 -98.36
N LEU A 270 48.56 -42.44 -98.60
CA LEU A 270 48.28 -41.43 -97.56
C LEU A 270 46.80 -41.38 -97.14
N ALA A 271 45.87 -41.86 -97.97
CA ALA A 271 44.43 -41.89 -97.67
C ALA A 271 43.99 -43.14 -96.89
N GLU A 272 44.72 -44.26 -97.00
CA GLU A 272 44.40 -45.52 -96.31
C GLU A 272 45.04 -45.65 -94.91
N LEU A 273 46.09 -44.86 -94.62
CA LEU A 273 46.75 -44.82 -93.32
C LEU A 273 45.81 -44.47 -92.14
N PRO A 274 44.91 -43.47 -92.22
CA PRO A 274 43.97 -43.17 -91.12
C PRO A 274 42.96 -44.31 -90.89
N VAL A 275 42.44 -44.91 -91.96
CA VAL A 275 41.42 -45.98 -91.89
C VAL A 275 42.03 -47.24 -91.28
N SER A 276 43.25 -47.59 -91.67
CA SER A 276 43.99 -48.75 -91.15
C SER A 276 44.31 -48.61 -89.66
N ILE A 277 44.63 -47.39 -89.19
CA ILE A 277 44.87 -47.11 -87.77
C ILE A 277 43.56 -47.17 -86.97
N ASN A 278 42.47 -46.59 -87.46
CA ASN A 278 41.15 -46.68 -86.80
C ASN A 278 40.66 -48.13 -86.69
N ALA A 279 40.82 -48.94 -87.75
CA ALA A 279 40.40 -50.34 -87.77
C ALA A 279 41.24 -51.27 -86.86
N LEU A 280 42.52 -50.96 -86.62
CA LEU A 280 43.43 -51.78 -85.81
C LEU A 280 43.59 -51.29 -84.35
N THR A 281 43.25 -50.03 -84.04
CA THR A 281 43.42 -49.50 -82.68
C THR A 281 42.12 -49.05 -82.00
N GLY A 282 40.99 -48.93 -82.72
CA GLY A 282 39.65 -48.78 -82.12
C GLY A 282 39.39 -47.48 -81.34
N VAL A 283 40.25 -46.46 -81.49
CA VAL A 283 40.13 -45.17 -80.79
C VAL A 283 39.83 -44.05 -81.78
N ASP A 284 38.56 -43.63 -81.84
CA ASP A 284 38.15 -42.42 -82.55
C ASP A 284 38.71 -41.16 -81.85
N LEU A 285 39.73 -40.54 -82.43
CA LEU A 285 40.34 -39.31 -81.93
C LEU A 285 39.40 -38.09 -81.93
N THR A 286 38.22 -38.20 -82.57
CA THR A 286 37.16 -37.18 -82.57
C THR A 286 36.32 -37.13 -81.28
N LYS A 287 36.57 -38.01 -80.30
CA LYS A 287 35.80 -38.08 -79.03
C LYS A 287 36.63 -37.85 -77.76
N ILE A 288 37.81 -37.24 -77.85
CA ILE A 288 38.64 -36.91 -76.69
C ILE A 288 38.17 -35.58 -76.04
N PRO A 289 37.73 -35.54 -74.77
CA PRO A 289 37.03 -34.36 -74.19
C PRO A 289 37.88 -33.10 -73.92
N LEU A 290 39.18 -33.08 -74.26
CA LEU A 290 40.12 -32.06 -73.78
C LEU A 290 40.04 -30.71 -74.50
N LEU A 291 39.36 -30.62 -75.64
CA LEU A 291 39.23 -29.36 -76.42
C LEU A 291 37.96 -28.55 -76.13
N ARG A 292 37.08 -28.98 -75.22
CA ARG A 292 35.88 -28.21 -74.83
C ARG A 292 36.15 -27.14 -73.75
N LYS A 293 37.30 -27.18 -73.09
CA LYS A 293 37.63 -26.29 -71.95
C LYS A 293 38.32 -24.96 -72.31
N MET A 294 38.47 -24.63 -73.60
CA MET A 294 39.12 -23.39 -74.04
C MET A 294 38.18 -22.37 -74.70
N THR A 295 36.89 -22.68 -74.87
CA THR A 295 35.90 -21.77 -75.48
C THR A 295 34.94 -21.10 -74.48
N ASP A 296 34.91 -21.53 -73.22
CA ASP A 296 34.10 -20.91 -72.15
C ASP A 296 34.96 -20.07 -71.17
N ALA A 297 36.17 -19.69 -71.57
CA ALA A 297 37.17 -19.01 -70.73
C ALA A 297 37.78 -17.78 -71.43
N GLN A 298 36.92 -16.88 -71.92
CA GLN A 298 37.31 -15.52 -72.29
C GLN A 298 36.14 -14.53 -72.13
N ALA A 299 35.98 -14.08 -70.88
CA ALA A 299 35.68 -12.69 -70.57
C ALA A 299 36.99 -12.05 -70.06
#